data_AF-A0A959JAB5-F1
#
_entry.id   AF-A0A959JAB5-F1
#
_cell.length_a   1.000
_cell.length_b   1.000
_cell.length_c   1.000
_cell.angle_alpha   90.00
_cell.angle_beta   90.00
_cell.angle_gamma   90.00
#
_symmetry.space_group_name_H-M   'P 1'
#
loop_
_entity.id
_entity.type
_entity.pdbx_description
1 polymer ?
#
loop_
_entity_poly.entity_id
_entity_poly.type
_entity_poly.pdbx_seq_one_letter_code
_entity_poly.pdbx_strand_id
1 'polypeptide(L)'
;MKRGLLFLVLLLGISLSLVAQSVPQGMNYQAVARNTEGKVLAGEPIQLKVSLLGEGPQGKVMYSEIHDVTTTALGLFNVVIGQGSGAIGDFSEVSWASTEVWMDIALKIDDAFVSINTTRLLSVPYAFHAGTAGKLTGDNPSEKAAGPYWKTNGNDGVLDKYQFLGTTDAKALVFRTNNQERMR
;
A
#
# COMPACT_ATOMS: atom_id res chain seq x y z
N MET A 1 37.59 -31.71 -5.78
CA MET A 1 36.22 -32.10 -5.36
C MET A 1 35.78 -31.42 -4.06
N LYS A 2 36.56 -31.45 -2.96
CA LYS A 2 36.18 -30.86 -1.66
C LYS A 2 35.95 -29.32 -1.69
N ARG A 3 36.74 -28.59 -2.49
CA ARG A 3 36.61 -27.12 -2.65
C ARG A 3 35.34 -26.69 -3.39
N GLY A 4 34.88 -27.49 -4.35
CA GLY A 4 33.62 -27.25 -5.07
C GLY A 4 32.38 -27.53 -4.22
N LEU A 5 32.46 -28.55 -3.37
CA LEU A 5 31.40 -28.88 -2.42
C LEU A 5 31.20 -27.77 -1.38
N LEU A 6 32.29 -27.20 -0.85
CA LEU A 6 32.25 -26.05 0.06
C LEU A 6 31.61 -24.81 -0.60
N PHE A 7 31.94 -24.55 -1.87
CA PHE A 7 31.35 -23.44 -2.62
C PHE A 7 29.84 -23.63 -2.85
N LEU A 8 29.41 -24.86 -3.15
CA LEU A 8 28.00 -25.19 -3.35
C LEU A 8 27.19 -25.08 -2.05
N VAL A 9 27.73 -25.54 -0.92
CA VAL A 9 27.09 -25.41 0.40
C VAL A 9 26.97 -23.94 0.82
N LEU A 10 27.98 -23.12 0.52
CA LEU A 10 27.94 -21.68 0.78
C LEU A 10 26.86 -20.98 -0.07
N LEU A 11 26.76 -21.32 -1.36
CA LEU A 11 25.70 -20.83 -2.26
C LEU A 11 24.29 -21.22 -1.79
N LEU A 12 24.10 -22.47 -1.32
CA LEU A 12 22.82 -22.94 -0.78
C LEU A 12 22.44 -22.23 0.52
N GLY A 13 23.42 -21.93 1.39
CA GLY A 13 23.21 -21.20 2.64
C GLY A 13 22.78 -19.74 2.43
N ILE A 14 23.32 -19.08 1.39
CA ILE A 14 22.94 -17.71 1.04
C ILE A 14 21.52 -17.66 0.46
N SER A 15 21.10 -18.67 -0.33
CA SER A 15 19.73 -18.72 -0.88
C SER A 15 18.64 -18.90 0.19
N LEU A 16 18.95 -19.52 1.33
CA LEU A 16 18.03 -19.67 2.46
C LEU A 16 17.86 -18.38 3.29
N SER A 17 18.71 -17.38 3.05
CA SER A 17 18.68 -16.10 3.76
C SER A 17 17.84 -15.04 3.03
N LEU A 18 17.27 -15.37 1.87
CA LEU A 18 16.35 -14.51 1.13
C LEU A 18 14.93 -14.62 1.71
N VAL A 19 14.78 -14.31 2.99
CA VAL A 19 13.46 -13.95 3.51
C VAL A 19 13.18 -12.58 2.90
N ALA A 20 12.29 -12.54 1.91
CA ALA A 20 11.77 -11.27 1.40
C ALA A 20 11.38 -10.40 2.60
N GLN A 21 11.90 -9.17 2.65
CA GLN A 21 11.53 -8.24 3.71
C GLN A 21 10.01 -8.08 3.65
N SER A 22 9.31 -8.70 4.61
CA SER A 22 7.87 -8.52 4.73
C SER A 22 7.68 -7.03 5.01
N VAL A 23 7.11 -6.33 4.03
CA VAL A 23 6.62 -4.97 4.25
C VAL A 23 5.65 -5.09 5.41
N PRO A 24 5.87 -4.40 6.55
CA PRO A 24 4.97 -4.46 7.67
C PRO A 24 3.55 -4.18 7.18
N GLN A 25 2.69 -5.19 7.25
CA GLN A 25 1.32 -5.06 6.81
C GLN A 25 0.53 -4.43 7.95
N GLY A 26 -0.04 -3.27 7.67
CA GLY A 26 -0.99 -2.61 8.53
C GLY A 26 -1.00 -1.10 8.39
N MET A 27 -2.04 -0.50 8.96
CA MET A 27 -2.27 0.94 8.93
C MET A 27 -2.52 1.45 10.34
N ASN A 28 -1.69 2.40 10.80
CA ASN A 28 -1.91 3.06 12.08
C ASN A 28 -3.22 3.85 12.04
N TYR A 29 -4.05 3.67 13.07
CA TYR A 29 -5.28 4.41 13.28
C TYR A 29 -5.32 4.95 14.71
N GLN A 30 -5.66 6.23 14.83
CA GLN A 30 -5.81 6.92 16.11
C GLN A 30 -7.12 7.69 16.11
N ALA A 31 -7.89 7.53 17.18
CA ALA A 31 -9.15 8.22 17.36
C ALA A 31 -9.46 8.45 18.85
N VAL A 32 -10.47 9.28 19.09
CA VAL A 32 -11.00 9.56 20.43
C VAL A 32 -12.37 8.90 20.54
N ALA A 33 -12.53 8.00 21.50
CA ALA A 33 -13.79 7.33 21.76
C ALA A 33 -14.74 8.25 22.54
N ARG A 34 -15.99 8.33 22.08
CA ARG A 34 -17.06 9.11 22.71
C ARG A 34 -18.34 8.28 22.81
N ASN A 35 -19.15 8.54 23.82
CA ASN A 35 -20.49 7.98 23.95
C ASN A 35 -21.50 8.72 23.06
N THR A 36 -22.76 8.28 23.08
CA THR A 36 -23.87 8.87 22.31
C THR A 36 -24.20 10.33 22.68
N GLU A 37 -23.82 10.76 23.88
CA GLU A 37 -23.96 12.14 24.37
C GLU A 37 -22.75 13.02 23.99
N GLY A 38 -21.75 12.45 23.30
CA GLY A 38 -20.52 13.15 22.89
C GLY A 38 -19.45 13.25 23.98
N LYS A 39 -19.68 12.67 25.16
CA LYS A 39 -18.72 12.61 26.27
C LYS A 39 -17.62 11.60 25.95
N VAL A 40 -16.38 11.94 26.28
CA VAL A 40 -15.23 11.03 26.09
C VAL A 40 -15.33 9.81 27.01
N LEU A 41 -15.02 8.63 26.46
CA LEU A 41 -14.86 7.39 27.23
C LEU A 41 -13.43 7.36 27.75
N ALA A 42 -13.18 7.88 28.96
CA ALA A 42 -11.84 8.12 29.48
C ALA A 42 -11.35 7.00 30.40
N GLY A 43 -10.23 6.35 30.06
CA GLY A 43 -9.67 5.26 30.88
C GLY A 43 -10.48 3.97 30.85
N GLU A 44 -11.34 3.79 29.84
CA GLU A 44 -12.29 2.68 29.77
C GLU A 44 -11.80 1.59 28.79
N PRO A 45 -11.96 0.31 29.16
CA PRO A 45 -11.77 -0.77 28.20
C PRO A 45 -12.90 -0.75 27.18
N ILE A 46 -12.55 -0.75 25.90
CA ILE A 46 -13.48 -0.78 24.78
C ILE A 46 -13.07 -1.89 23.81
N GLN A 47 -14.06 -2.50 23.18
CA GLN A 47 -13.86 -3.45 22.09
C GLN A 47 -14.36 -2.81 20.78
N LEU A 48 -13.47 -2.77 19.80
CA LEU A 48 -13.69 -2.17 18.49
C LEU A 48 -13.70 -3.27 17.44
N LYS A 49 -14.60 -3.15 16.46
CA LYS A 49 -14.51 -3.90 15.22
C LYS A 49 -14.21 -2.93 14.08
N VAL A 50 -13.16 -3.23 13.34
CA VAL A 50 -12.78 -2.51 12.12
C VAL A 50 -13.19 -3.36 10.94
N SER A 51 -13.90 -2.79 9.97
CA SER A 51 -14.25 -3.46 8.72
C SER A 51 -13.82 -2.61 7.53
N LEU A 52 -13.13 -3.22 6.58
CA LEU A 52 -12.82 -2.63 5.29
C LEU A 52 -13.86 -3.09 4.27
N LEU A 53 -14.55 -2.13 3.68
CA LEU A 53 -15.65 -2.33 2.75
C LEU A 53 -15.19 -1.93 1.34
N GLY A 54 -15.51 -2.75 0.34
CA GLY A 54 -15.36 -2.39 -1.06
C GLY A 54 -16.64 -1.79 -1.62
N GLU A 55 -16.54 -0.95 -2.64
CA GLU A 55 -17.69 -0.47 -3.45
C GLU A 55 -18.68 0.46 -2.74
N GLY A 56 -18.33 1.00 -1.56
CA GLY A 56 -19.12 2.03 -0.88
C GLY A 56 -19.25 1.85 0.63
N PRO A 57 -19.95 2.77 1.33
CA PRO A 57 -20.12 2.74 2.79
C PRO A 57 -21.00 1.58 3.31
N GLN A 58 -21.79 0.95 2.44
CA GLN A 58 -22.57 -0.25 2.76
C GLN A 58 -22.19 -1.43 1.85
N GLY A 59 -21.01 -1.36 1.26
CA GLY A 59 -20.53 -2.37 0.35
C GLY A 59 -20.07 -3.64 1.06
N LYS A 60 -19.53 -4.57 0.28
CA LYS A 60 -19.10 -5.88 0.78
C LYS A 60 -17.94 -5.72 1.76
N VAL A 61 -18.01 -6.39 2.91
CA VAL A 61 -16.89 -6.55 3.83
C VAL A 61 -15.81 -7.39 3.15
N MET A 62 -14.68 -6.77 2.84
CA MET A 62 -13.50 -7.41 2.26
C MET A 62 -12.59 -7.96 3.36
N TYR A 63 -12.48 -7.22 4.46
CA TYR A 63 -11.69 -7.58 5.62
C TYR A 63 -12.34 -7.05 6.89
N SER A 64 -12.26 -7.77 8.00
CA SER A 64 -12.62 -7.21 9.31
C SER A 64 -11.81 -7.84 10.43
N GLU A 65 -11.60 -7.11 11.52
CA GLU A 65 -10.85 -7.54 12.70
C GLU A 65 -11.38 -6.86 13.96
N ILE A 66 -10.95 -7.37 15.12
CA ILE A 66 -11.35 -6.89 16.45
C ILE A 66 -10.12 -6.42 17.23
N HIS A 67 -10.26 -5.29 17.91
CA HIS A 67 -9.28 -4.73 18.83
C HIS A 67 -9.86 -4.55 20.22
N ASP A 68 -9.16 -5.04 21.23
CA ASP A 68 -9.41 -4.76 22.64
C ASP A 68 -8.42 -3.71 23.12
N VAL A 69 -8.89 -2.52 23.47
CA VAL A 69 -8.03 -1.41 23.88
C VAL A 69 -8.57 -0.71 25.12
N THR A 70 -7.67 -0.09 25.88
CA THR A 70 -8.05 0.83 26.96
C THR A 70 -7.76 2.25 26.51
N THR A 71 -8.75 3.12 26.59
CA THR A 71 -8.59 4.52 26.21
C THR A 71 -7.75 5.29 27.23
N THR A 72 -7.13 6.39 26.79
CA THR A 72 -6.46 7.33 27.70
C THR A 72 -7.46 8.19 28.49
N ALA A 73 -6.96 9.02 29.41
CA ALA A 73 -7.76 10.01 30.12
C ALA A 73 -8.47 11.04 29.21
N LEU A 74 -8.03 11.17 27.95
CA LEU A 74 -8.65 12.03 26.93
C LEU A 74 -9.56 11.23 25.98
N GLY A 75 -9.78 9.95 26.23
CA GLY A 75 -10.53 9.04 25.35
C GLY A 75 -9.75 8.57 24.10
N LEU A 76 -8.47 8.94 23.97
CA LEU A 76 -7.63 8.54 22.84
C LEU A 76 -7.28 7.05 22.88
N PHE A 77 -7.26 6.39 21.72
CA PHE A 77 -6.67 5.06 21.54
C PHE A 77 -5.88 5.00 20.23
N ASN A 78 -4.96 4.04 20.13
CA ASN A 78 -4.18 3.76 18.93
C ASN A 78 -4.22 2.26 18.64
N VAL A 79 -4.44 1.91 17.37
CA VAL A 79 -4.43 0.53 16.88
C VAL A 79 -3.70 0.45 15.54
N VAL A 80 -3.19 -0.73 15.21
CA VAL A 80 -2.66 -1.03 13.89
C VAL A 80 -3.68 -1.90 13.16
N ILE A 81 -4.34 -1.32 12.16
CA ILE A 81 -5.31 -2.04 11.35
C ILE A 81 -4.58 -3.11 10.53
N GLY A 82 -5.06 -4.35 10.53
CA GLY A 82 -4.39 -5.51 9.94
C GLY A 82 -3.59 -6.34 10.95
N GLN A 83 -3.60 -5.95 12.23
CA GLN A 83 -2.95 -6.67 13.34
C GLN A 83 -3.91 -6.95 14.51
N GLY A 84 -5.21 -6.83 14.27
CA GLY A 84 -6.24 -7.20 15.23
C GLY A 84 -6.45 -8.72 15.33
N SER A 85 -7.36 -9.11 16.22
CA SER A 85 -7.77 -10.49 16.41
C SER A 85 -9.07 -10.81 15.67
N GLY A 86 -9.45 -12.09 15.57
CA GLY A 86 -10.73 -12.48 14.98
C GLY A 86 -10.89 -12.06 13.51
N ALA A 87 -9.78 -12.00 12.77
CA ALA A 87 -9.76 -11.53 11.41
C ALA A 87 -10.64 -12.40 10.48
N ILE A 88 -11.44 -11.74 9.64
CA ILE A 88 -12.22 -12.35 8.56
C ILE A 88 -11.71 -11.75 7.25
N GLY A 89 -11.31 -12.61 6.31
CA GLY A 89 -10.62 -12.21 5.08
C GLY A 89 -9.11 -12.06 5.29
N ASP A 90 -8.38 -11.76 4.21
CA ASP A 90 -6.94 -11.49 4.23
C ASP A 90 -6.71 -10.00 3.95
N PHE A 91 -5.98 -9.32 4.84
CA PHE A 91 -5.65 -7.90 4.70
C PHE A 91 -4.81 -7.62 3.44
N SER A 92 -3.98 -8.58 3.02
CA SER A 92 -3.13 -8.47 1.84
C SER A 92 -3.91 -8.58 0.52
N GLU A 93 -5.10 -9.19 0.56
CA GLU A 93 -5.99 -9.35 -0.60
C GLU A 93 -6.94 -8.15 -0.79
N VAL A 94 -6.94 -7.18 0.13
CA VAL A 94 -7.74 -5.96 -0.02
C VAL A 94 -7.25 -5.19 -1.25
N SER A 95 -8.17 -4.93 -2.18
CA SER A 95 -7.84 -4.23 -3.43
C SER A 95 -7.68 -2.72 -3.21
N TRP A 96 -6.46 -2.32 -2.84
CA TRP A 96 -6.11 -0.93 -2.54
C TRP A 96 -5.98 -0.02 -3.79
N ALA A 97 -5.81 -0.60 -4.98
CA ALA A 97 -5.40 0.13 -6.18
C ALA A 97 -6.53 0.46 -7.18
N SER A 98 -7.58 -0.37 -7.24
CA SER A 98 -8.60 -0.31 -8.30
C SER A 98 -10.02 -0.04 -7.82
N THR A 99 -10.24 0.02 -6.50
CA THR A 99 -11.57 0.15 -5.90
C THR A 99 -11.60 1.20 -4.79
N GLU A 100 -12.78 1.80 -4.58
CA GLU A 100 -13.00 2.62 -3.39
C GLU A 100 -13.03 1.71 -2.15
N VAL A 101 -12.13 1.97 -1.21
CA VAL A 101 -12.10 1.29 0.08
C VAL A 101 -12.67 2.22 1.14
N TRP A 102 -13.66 1.72 1.87
CA TRP A 102 -14.27 2.38 3.02
C TRP A 102 -13.87 1.64 4.30
N MET A 103 -13.77 2.37 5.39
CA MET A 103 -13.48 1.86 6.71
C MET A 103 -14.65 2.15 7.63
N ASP A 104 -15.27 1.08 8.11
CA ASP A 104 -16.29 1.11 9.13
C ASP A 104 -15.68 0.77 10.49
N ILE A 105 -15.97 1.62 11.47
CA ILE A 105 -15.59 1.44 12.87
C ILE A 105 -16.88 1.19 13.64
N ALA A 106 -16.93 0.06 14.34
CA ALA A 106 -18.02 -0.28 15.24
C ALA A 106 -17.51 -0.48 16.67
N LEU A 107 -18.28 -0.02 17.64
CA LEU A 107 -18.02 -0.27 19.06
C LEU A 107 -18.92 -1.40 19.56
N LYS A 108 -18.40 -2.24 20.44
CA LYS A 108 -19.24 -3.18 21.17
C LYS A 108 -20.01 -2.43 22.26
N ILE A 109 -21.33 -2.46 22.14
CA ILE A 109 -22.27 -1.95 23.13
C ILE A 109 -23.12 -3.14 23.55
N ASP A 110 -23.11 -3.45 24.85
CA ASP A 110 -23.63 -4.69 25.40
C ASP A 110 -23.00 -5.92 24.70
N ASP A 111 -23.76 -6.65 23.89
CA ASP A 111 -23.30 -7.83 23.14
C ASP A 111 -23.30 -7.64 21.62
N ALA A 112 -23.53 -6.43 21.13
CA ALA A 112 -23.60 -6.13 19.69
C ALA A 112 -22.56 -5.09 19.27
N PHE A 113 -21.98 -5.28 18.07
CA PHE A 113 -21.19 -4.26 17.42
C PHE A 113 -22.10 -3.26 16.70
N VAL A 114 -22.03 -2.00 17.11
CA VAL A 114 -22.80 -0.90 16.52
C VAL A 114 -21.84 0.01 15.76
N SER A 115 -22.08 0.18 14.45
CA SER A 115 -21.30 1.10 13.61
C SER A 115 -21.45 2.53 14.13
N ILE A 116 -20.31 3.19 14.35
CA ILE A 116 -20.24 4.57 14.83
C ILE A 116 -19.71 5.52 13.76
N ASN A 117 -18.92 5.01 12.81
CA ASN A 117 -18.32 5.83 11.78
C ASN A 117 -17.93 4.99 10.57
N THR A 118 -18.41 5.39 9.40
CA THR A 118 -18.01 4.81 8.11
C THR A 118 -17.38 5.91 7.26
N THR A 119 -16.09 5.79 6.95
CA THR A 119 -15.33 6.80 6.22
C THR A 119 -14.66 6.22 4.99
N ARG A 120 -14.52 7.02 3.94
CA ARG A 120 -13.73 6.63 2.77
C ARG A 120 -12.25 6.78 3.10
N LEU A 121 -11.45 5.75 2.79
CA LEU A 121 -10.00 5.85 2.86
C LEU A 121 -9.48 6.57 1.61
N LEU A 122 -8.68 7.61 1.83
CA LEU A 122 -8.00 8.35 0.78
C LEU A 122 -6.52 7.99 0.76
N SER A 123 -5.89 8.07 -0.41
CA SER A 123 -4.44 7.82 -0.52
C SER A 123 -3.64 8.83 0.31
N VAL A 124 -2.68 8.34 1.09
CA VAL A 124 -1.67 9.15 1.77
C VAL A 124 -0.49 9.47 0.84
N PRO A 125 0.33 10.50 1.09
CA PRO A 125 1.42 10.90 0.18
C PRO A 125 2.39 9.77 -0.20
N TYR A 126 2.75 8.90 0.74
CA TYR A 126 3.62 7.74 0.47
C TYR A 126 2.97 6.72 -0.48
N ALA A 127 1.69 6.40 -0.25
CA ALA A 127 0.92 5.51 -1.12
C ALA A 127 0.71 6.12 -2.52
N PHE A 128 0.51 7.44 -2.62
CA PHE A 128 0.40 8.13 -3.90
C PHE A 128 1.70 8.06 -4.71
N HIS A 129 2.85 8.21 -4.04
CA HIS A 129 4.16 8.05 -4.69
C HIS A 129 4.44 6.61 -5.11
N ALA A 130 4.07 5.61 -4.29
CA ALA A 130 4.18 4.20 -4.66
C ALA A 130 3.33 3.82 -5.89
N GLY A 131 2.12 4.39 -6.02
CA GLY A 131 1.28 4.23 -7.22
C GLY A 131 1.92 4.82 -8.50
N THR A 132 2.82 5.80 -8.36
CA THR A 132 3.60 6.33 -9.49
C THR A 132 4.72 5.35 -9.89
N ALA A 133 5.34 4.67 -8.92
CA ALA A 133 6.36 3.66 -9.15
C ALA A 133 5.79 2.36 -9.75
N GLY A 134 4.61 1.91 -9.33
CA GLY A 134 3.94 0.72 -9.89
C GLY A 134 3.59 0.86 -11.38
N LYS A 135 3.36 2.09 -11.86
CA LYS A 135 3.19 2.38 -13.30
C LYS A 135 4.49 2.22 -14.11
N LEU A 136 5.65 2.16 -13.45
CA LEU A 136 6.96 2.07 -14.09
C LEU A 136 7.52 0.63 -14.08
N THR A 137 7.01 -0.28 -13.24
CA THR A 137 7.59 -1.62 -13.03
C THR A 137 6.66 -2.79 -13.41
N GLY A 138 5.66 -2.59 -14.26
CA GLY A 138 4.78 -3.68 -14.71
C GLY A 138 5.55 -4.84 -15.35
N ASP A 139 5.52 -6.01 -14.70
CA ASP A 139 6.15 -7.28 -15.09
C ASP A 139 5.43 -8.02 -16.22
N ASN A 140 4.36 -7.45 -16.80
CA ASN A 140 3.71 -7.98 -17.99
C ASN A 140 4.22 -7.26 -19.25
N PRO A 141 5.01 -7.92 -20.12
CA PRO A 141 5.46 -7.34 -21.39
C PRO A 141 4.31 -7.06 -22.38
N SER A 142 3.15 -7.69 -22.16
CA SER A 142 1.96 -7.64 -23.03
C SER A 142 1.01 -6.47 -22.76
N GLU A 143 1.10 -5.78 -21.62
CA GLU A 143 0.40 -4.51 -21.39
C GLU A 143 1.27 -3.27 -21.71
N LYS A 144 2.53 -3.48 -22.12
CA LYS A 144 3.46 -2.41 -22.55
C LYS A 144 3.15 -1.80 -23.92
N ALA A 145 1.92 -1.88 -24.41
CA ALA A 145 1.57 -1.51 -25.78
C ALA A 145 0.78 -0.20 -25.94
N ALA A 146 0.51 0.58 -24.89
CA ALA A 146 -0.30 1.81 -25.04
C ALA A 146 0.19 3.04 -24.25
N GLY A 147 1.43 3.04 -23.75
CA GLY A 147 2.02 4.19 -23.04
C GLY A 147 3.28 4.74 -23.73
N PRO A 148 3.58 6.04 -23.60
CA PRO A 148 4.69 6.73 -24.29
C PRO A 148 6.07 6.44 -23.65
N TYR A 149 6.36 5.19 -23.30
CA TYR A 149 7.54 4.82 -22.52
C TYR A 149 8.62 4.13 -23.38
N TRP A 150 9.89 4.38 -23.06
CA TRP A 150 11.06 3.72 -23.64
C TRP A 150 11.42 2.46 -22.83
N LYS A 151 11.58 1.31 -23.50
CA LYS A 151 12.10 0.07 -22.89
C LYS A 151 13.63 0.09 -22.88
N THR A 152 14.26 -0.54 -21.89
CA THR A 152 15.73 -0.68 -21.77
C THR A 152 16.35 -1.56 -22.86
N ASN A 153 15.52 -2.33 -23.57
CA ASN A 153 15.94 -3.28 -24.59
C ASN A 153 15.56 -2.79 -26.01
N GLY A 154 15.11 -1.54 -26.13
CA GLY A 154 14.56 -0.98 -27.36
C GLY A 154 13.05 -1.15 -27.48
N ASN A 155 12.43 -0.23 -28.22
CA ASN A 155 11.01 -0.27 -28.58
C ASN A 155 10.85 -0.78 -30.02
N ASP A 156 9.77 -1.52 -30.26
CA ASP A 156 9.29 -1.87 -31.60
C ASP A 156 7.95 -1.14 -31.83
N GLY A 157 7.62 -0.78 -33.08
CA GLY A 157 6.39 -0.05 -33.42
C GLY A 157 6.27 1.37 -32.86
N VAL A 158 7.34 2.17 -32.97
CA VAL A 158 7.43 3.52 -32.38
C VAL A 158 6.44 4.53 -32.99
N LEU A 159 5.79 5.35 -32.16
CA LEU A 159 4.97 6.50 -32.56
C LEU A 159 5.72 7.82 -32.34
N ASP A 160 6.21 8.43 -33.42
CA ASP A 160 7.07 9.63 -33.39
C ASP A 160 6.49 10.82 -32.62
N LYS A 161 5.16 10.93 -32.54
CA LYS A 161 4.46 11.98 -31.76
C LYS A 161 4.73 11.87 -30.25
N TYR A 162 4.98 10.66 -29.76
CA TYR A 162 5.03 10.35 -28.33
C TYR A 162 6.36 9.72 -27.89
N GLN A 163 7.12 9.14 -28.83
CA GLN A 163 8.29 8.32 -28.55
C GLN A 163 9.47 8.79 -29.39
N PHE A 164 10.07 9.92 -29.00
CA PHE A 164 11.28 10.46 -29.60
C PHE A 164 12.31 10.82 -28.53
N LEU A 165 13.58 10.83 -28.91
CA LEU A 165 14.68 11.38 -28.12
C LEU A 165 15.01 12.75 -28.69
N GLY A 166 14.53 13.80 -28.06
CA GLY A 166 14.66 15.17 -28.56
C GLY A 166 14.03 16.19 -27.63
N THR A 167 14.06 17.45 -28.06
CA THR A 167 13.42 18.57 -27.37
C THR A 167 12.11 18.92 -28.07
N THR A 168 11.19 19.57 -27.35
CA THR A 168 9.93 20.10 -27.91
C THR A 168 10.02 21.58 -28.24
N ASP A 169 11.20 22.18 -28.07
CA ASP A 169 11.49 23.58 -28.33
C ASP A 169 12.59 23.72 -29.40
N ALA A 170 12.96 24.97 -29.72
CA ALA A 170 14.00 25.26 -30.70
C ALA A 170 15.43 25.10 -30.13
N LYS A 171 15.64 24.23 -29.14
CA LYS A 171 16.97 23.93 -28.57
C LYS A 171 17.45 22.58 -29.05
N ALA A 172 18.76 22.43 -29.25
CA ALA A 172 19.36 21.14 -29.60
C ALA A 172 19.33 20.17 -28.40
N LEU A 173 19.19 18.87 -28.70
CA LEU A 173 19.41 17.81 -27.73
C LEU A 173 20.92 17.63 -27.53
N VAL A 174 21.42 17.83 -26.31
CA VAL A 174 22.86 17.77 -26.02
C VAL A 174 23.23 16.50 -25.26
N PHE A 175 24.16 15.71 -25.80
CA PHE A 175 24.74 14.56 -25.11
C PHE A 175 26.01 14.99 -24.37
N ARG A 176 26.06 14.73 -23.05
CA ARG A 176 27.21 15.03 -22.20
C ARG A 176 27.75 13.78 -21.53
N THR A 177 29.07 13.69 -21.39
CA THR A 177 29.72 12.74 -20.48
C THR A 177 30.76 13.46 -19.64
N ASN A 178 30.76 13.20 -18.32
CA ASN A 178 31.60 13.90 -17.35
C ASN A 178 31.47 15.44 -17.45
N ASN A 179 30.23 15.93 -17.58
CA ASN A 179 29.90 17.35 -17.75
C ASN A 179 30.52 18.03 -19.00
N GLN A 180 31.07 17.27 -19.95
CA GLN A 180 31.55 17.77 -21.25
C GLN A 180 30.56 17.41 -22.36
N GLU A 181 30.23 18.38 -23.21
CA GLU A 181 29.44 18.17 -24.42
C GLU A 181 30.20 17.28 -25.42
N ARG A 182 29.52 16.23 -25.92
CA ARG A 182 30.06 15.28 -26.89
C ARG A 182 29.39 15.42 -28.25
N MET A 183 28.11 15.76 -28.24
CA MET A 183 27.26 15.89 -29.42
C MET A 183 26.10 16.84 -29.12
N ARG A 184 25.67 17.58 -30.13
CA ARG A 184 24.46 18.41 -30.17
C ARG A 184 23.84 18.34 -31.55
#